data_AF-A0A7C2UAN1-F1
#
_entry.id   AF-A0A7C2UAN1-F1
#
_cell.length_a   1.000
_cell.length_b   1.000
_cell.length_c   1.000
_cell.angle_alpha   90.00
_cell.angle_beta   90.00
_cell.angle_gamma   90.00
#
_symmetry.space_group_name_H-M   'P 1'
#
loop_
_entity.id
_entity.type
_entity.pdbx_description
1 polymer ?
#
loop_
_entity_poly.entity_id
_entity_poly.type
_entity_poly.pdbx_seq_one_letter_code
_entity_poly.pdbx_strand_id
1 'polypeptide(L)' 'MRVLAVDVGTGTQDILLFDSEQPIENCVQLVLPSPTEIAARRIARATREGRAVVLVGTVQG' A
#
# COMPACT_ATOMS: atom_id res chain seq x y z
N MET A 1 -7.31 -0.51 23.52
CA MET A 1 -6.80 -1.58 22.62
C MET A 1 -6.40 -0.92 21.31
N ARG A 2 -5.24 -1.28 20.76
CA ARG A 2 -4.77 -0.73 19.48
C ARG A 2 -4.69 -1.82 18.42
N VAL A 3 -5.16 -1.51 17.22
CA VAL A 3 -5.13 -2.41 16.06
C VAL A 3 -4.62 -1.62 14.86
N LEU A 4 -3.70 -2.21 14.10
CA LEU A 4 -3.30 -1.69 12.80
C LEU A 4 -4.08 -2.46 11.73
N ALA A 5 -5.07 -1.81 11.14
CA ALA A 5 -5.81 -2.35 10.00
C ALA A 5 -5.17 -1.84 8.70
N VAL A 6 -5.00 -2.74 7.73
CA VAL A 6 -4.46 -2.42 6.41
C VAL A 6 -5.39 -3.02 5.37
N ASP A 7 -5.99 -2.15 4.55
CA ASP A 7 -6.75 -2.53 3.36
C ASP A 7 -5.93 -2.14 2.12
N VAL A 8 -5.78 -3.07 1.18
CA VAL A 8 -4.95 -2.85 -0.01
C VAL A 8 -5.80 -3.12 -1.24
N GLY A 9 -6.21 -2.04 -1.90
CA GLY A 9 -6.86 -2.07 -3.19
C GLY A 9 -5.87 -1.99 -4.35
N THR A 10 -6.40 -1.96 -5.57
CA THR A 10 -5.60 -1.87 -6.79
C THR A 10 -4.80 -0.56 -6.86
N GLY A 11 -5.40 0.57 -6.48
CA GLY A 11 -4.78 1.89 -6.58
C GLY A 11 -4.18 2.42 -5.28
N THR A 12 -4.91 2.27 -4.18
CA THR A 12 -4.51 2.77 -2.85
C THR A 12 -4.41 1.65 -1.84
N GLN A 13 -3.74 1.95 -0.74
CA GLN A 13 -3.82 1.22 0.51
C GLN A 13 -4.26 2.19 1.60
N ASP A 14 -5.19 1.74 2.42
CA ASP A 14 -5.70 2.47 3.57
C ASP A 14 -5.15 1.81 4.83
N ILE A 15 -4.41 2.58 5.63
CA ILE A 15 -3.86 2.12 6.91
C ILE A 15 -4.55 2.90 8.02
N LEU A 16 -5.23 2.20 8.92
CA LEU A 16 -5.86 2.77 10.11
C LEU A 16 -5.15 2.26 11.36
N LEU A 17 -4.63 3.19 12.18
CA LEU A 17 -4.27 2.88 13.56
C LEU A 17 -5.50 3.12 14.43
N PHE A 18 -6.30 2.07 14.61
CA PHE A 18 -7.47 2.10 15.46
C PHE A 18 -7.06 2.08 16.94
N ASP A 19 -7.63 2.98 17.74
CA ASP A 19 -7.52 2.98 19.19
C ASP A 19 -8.91 3.01 19.83
N SER A 20 -9.24 1.97 20.60
CA SER A 20 -10.56 1.82 21.22
C SER A 20 -10.84 2.84 22.34
N GLU A 21 -9.85 3.62 22.78
CA GLU A 21 -10.01 4.65 23.81
C GLU A 21 -10.60 5.96 23.26
N GLN A 22 -10.80 6.06 21.94
CA GLN A 22 -11.33 7.26 21.29
C GLN A 22 -12.31 6.92 20.17
N PRO A 23 -13.15 7.88 19.74
CA PRO A 23 -13.97 7.74 18.54
C PRO A 23 -13.10 7.43 17.31
N ILE A 24 -13.66 6.66 16.37
CA ILE A 24 -12.93 6.19 15.19
C ILE A 24 -12.49 7.35 14.29
N GLU A 25 -13.24 8.45 14.27
CA GLU A 25 -12.99 9.66 13.50
C GLU A 25 -11.71 10.39 13.96
N ASN A 26 -11.28 10.15 15.21
CA ASN A 26 -10.06 10.71 15.77
C ASN A 26 -8.84 9.79 15.57
N CYS A 27 -9.05 8.59 15.03
CA CYS A 27 -7.96 7.65 14.76
C CYS A 27 -7.12 8.11 13.58
N VAL A 28 -5.82 7.80 13.62
CA VAL A 28 -4.91 8.15 12.53
C VAL A 28 -5.17 7.23 11.34
N GLN A 29 -5.47 7.83 10.19
CA GLN A 29 -5.60 7.15 8.92
C GLN A 29 -4.59 7.68 7.91
N LEU A 30 -3.98 6.77 7.16
CA LEU A 30 -3.12 7.07 6.02
C LEU A 30 -3.74 6.45 4.76
N VAL A 31 -3.90 7.28 3.73
CA VAL A 31 -4.29 6.83 2.38
C VAL A 31 -3.07 6.98 1.49
N LEU A 32 -2.50 5.86 1.06
CA LEU A 32 -1.24 5.82 0.29
C LEU A 32 -1.46 5.08 -1.03
N PRO A 33 -0.59 5.23 -2.04
CA PRO A 33 -0.61 4.35 -3.21
C PRO A 33 -0.38 2.88 -2.81
N SER A 34 -1.07 1.94 -3.46
CA SER A 34 -0.91 0.51 -3.20
C SER A 34 0.51 0.04 -3.58
N PRO A 35 1.01 -1.06 -2.99
CA PRO A 35 2.30 -1.63 -3.38
C PRO A 35 2.32 -2.04 -4.86
N THR A 36 1.18 -2.52 -5.36
CA THR A 36 0.98 -2.89 -6.77
C THR A 36 1.08 -1.67 -7.69
N GLU A 37 0.46 -0.54 -7.34
CA GLU A 37 0.57 0.71 -8.08
C GLU A 37 2.02 1.24 -8.08
N ILE A 38 2.71 1.16 -6.95
CA ILE A 38 4.13 1.53 -6.85
C ILE A 38 5.00 0.64 -7.76
N ALA A 39 4.77 -0.68 -7.74
CA ALA A 39 5.47 -1.63 -8.60
C ALA A 39 5.18 -1.36 -10.08
N ALA A 40 3.92 -1.13 -10.46
CA ALA A 40 3.51 -0.81 -11.82
C ALA A 40 4.23 0.42 -12.37
N ARG A 41 4.34 1.51 -11.58
CA ARG A 41 5.10 2.71 -11.96
C ARG A 41 6.58 2.43 -12.19
N ARG A 42 7.20 1.61 -11.34
CA ARG A 42 8.61 1.22 -11.47
C ARG A 42 8.84 0.37 -12.73
N ILE A 43 7.95 -0.58 -12.99
CA ILE A 43 7.97 -1.42 -14.19
C ILE A 43 7.84 -0.56 -15.44
N ALA A 44 6.81 0.31 -15.52
CA ALA A 44 6.59 1.19 -16.65
C ALA A 44 7.79 2.12 -16.94
N ARG A 45 8.48 2.60 -15.89
CA ARG A 45 9.73 3.35 -16.05
C ARG A 45 10.86 2.50 -16.63
N ALA A 46 11.09 1.30 -16.08
CA ALA A 46 12.13 0.41 -16.58
C ALA A 46 11.91 -0.01 -18.04
N THR A 47 10.65 -0.28 -18.42
CA THR A 47 10.25 -0.60 -19.79
C THR A 47 10.58 0.54 -20.75
N ARG A 48 10.27 1.79 -20.38
CA ARG A 48 10.62 2.97 -21.21
C ARG A 48 12.13 3.15 -21.37
N GLU A 49 12.91 2.72 -20.38
CA GLU A 49 14.38 2.80 -20.40
C GLU A 49 15.03 1.56 -21.04
N GLY A 50 14.24 0.60 -21.55
CA GLY A 50 14.76 -0.63 -22.17
C GLY A 50 15.49 -1.56 -21.20
N ARG A 51 15.26 -1.42 -19.89
CA ARG A 51 15.92 -2.23 -18.86
C ARG A 51 15.09 -3.46 -18.54
N ALA A 52 15.74 -4.62 -18.46
CA ALA A 52 15.11 -5.85 -17.99
C ALA A 52 14.62 -5.69 -16.53
N VAL A 53 13.50 -6.35 -16.22
CA VAL A 53 12.90 -6.36 -14.88
C VAL A 53 12.81 -7.80 -14.38
N VAL A 54 13.27 -8.03 -13.14
CA VAL A 54 13.02 -9.25 -12.39
C VAL A 54 12.26 -8.89 -11.11
N LEU A 55 11.17 -9.60 -10.84
CA LEU A 55 10.40 -9.45 -9.61
C LEU A 55 10.81 -10.56 -8.64
N VAL A 56 11.08 -10.19 -7.39
CA VAL A 56 11.48 -11.11 -6.31
C VAL A 56 10.64 -10.83 -5.07
N GLY A 57 10.50 -11.82 -4.19
CA GLY A 57 9.70 -11.74 -2.96
C GLY A 57 8.41 -12.54 -3.05
N THR A 58 7.44 -12.19 -2.21
CA THR A 58 6.13 -12.85 -2.14
C THR A 58 5.07 -12.08 -2.91
N VAL A 59 4.09 -12.81 -3.46
CA VAL A 59 2.89 -12.20 -4.02
C VAL A 59 2.03 -11.68 -2.87
N GLN A 60 1.45 -10.50 -3.05
CA GLN A 60 0.40 -10.02 -2.14
C GLN A 60 -0.81 -10.96 -2.29
N GLY A 61 -1.18 -11.65 -1.20
CA GLY A 61 -2.37 -12.50 -1.13
C GLY A 61 -3.66 -11.72 -0.97
#